data_AF-A0A9N9J2Q8-F1
#
_entry.id   AF-A0A9N9J2Q8-F1
#
_cell.length_a   1.000
_cell.length_b   1.000
_cell.length_c   1.000
_cell.angle_alpha   90.00
_cell.angle_beta   90.00
_cell.angle_gamma   90.00
#
_symmetry.space_group_name_H-M   'P 1'
#
loop_
_entity.id
_entity.type
_entity.pdbx_description
1 polymer ?
#
loop_
_entity_poly.entity_id
_entity_poly.type
_entity_poly.pdbx_seq_one_letter_code
_entity_poly.pdbx_strand_id
1 'polypeptide(L)'
;HTLNILIHDKNVKISDFGLSKNLNSTVATSSKGFYGVIPFIDPRKLENPQYPYDKKSDVYSIGVVMWEISSNGQPPFSQSSCNNPLGLLLKITTGSREKPIAGIQINVP
;
A
#
# COMPACT_ATOMS: atom_id res chain seq x y z
N HIS A 1 -1.49 4.42 2.63
CA HIS A 1 -2.68 4.89 1.88
C HIS A 1 -2.52 6.38 1.62
N THR A 2 -2.96 6.90 0.48
CA THR A 2 -2.75 8.30 0.07
C THR A 2 -3.42 9.33 1.00
N LEU A 3 -4.51 8.95 1.68
CA LEU A 3 -5.13 9.76 2.75
C LEU A 3 -4.21 10.06 3.94
N ASN A 4 -3.11 9.32 4.10
CA ASN A 4 -2.12 9.57 5.16
C ASN A 4 -1.01 10.52 4.69
N ILE A 5 -1.13 11.10 3.49
CA ILE A 5 -0.17 12.04 2.90
C ILE A 5 -0.79 13.44 2.92
N LEU A 6 -0.11 14.36 3.61
CA LEU A 6 -0.55 15.73 3.80
C LEU A 6 0.31 16.66 2.93
N ILE A 7 -0.35 17.61 2.27
CA ILE A 7 0.31 18.60 1.42
C ILE A 7 0.00 19.99 1.96
N HIS A 8 1.04 20.78 2.27
CA HIS A 8 0.92 22.16 2.72
C HIS A 8 2.11 22.98 2.21
N ASP A 9 1.87 24.11 1.56
CA ASP A 9 2.90 24.99 1.00
C ASP A 9 3.96 24.25 0.16
N LYS A 10 3.49 23.38 -0.75
CA LYS A 10 4.33 22.51 -1.60
C LYS A 10 5.20 21.50 -0.83
N ASN A 11 5.03 21.38 0.48
CA ASN A 11 5.68 20.34 1.28
C ASN A 11 4.75 19.13 1.42
N VAL A 12 5.34 17.94 1.29
CA VAL A 12 4.65 16.66 1.45
C VAL A 12 5.10 16.02 2.76
N LYS A 13 4.15 15.58 3.59
CA LYS A 13 4.40 14.90 4.87
C LYS A 13 3.57 13.64 5.00
N ILE A 14 4.12 12.61 5.63
CA ILE A 14 3.40 11.40 6.00
C ILE A 14 2.82 11.58 7.41
N SER A 15 1.61 11.09 7.63
CA SER A 15 0.87 11.14 8.89
C SER A 15 0.32 9.76 9.26
N ASP A 16 -0.37 9.68 10.40
CA ASP A 16 -1.03 8.46 10.89
C ASP A 16 -0.09 7.26 11.04
N PHE A 17 0.75 7.35 12.07
CA PHE A 17 1.68 6.31 12.50
C PHE A 17 1.07 5.36 13.55
N GLY A 18 -0.27 5.28 13.65
CA GLY A 18 -0.97 4.54 14.72
C GLY A 18 -0.66 3.03 14.76
N LEU A 19 -0.18 2.47 13.65
CA LEU A 19 0.26 1.07 13.53
C LEU A 19 1.78 0.92 13.42
N SER A 20 2.53 2.03 13.47
CA SER A 20 3.99 2.00 13.33
C SER A 20 4.65 1.39 14.57
N LYS A 21 5.70 0.60 14.33
CA LYS A 21 6.44 -0.09 15.39
C LYS A 21 7.83 0.50 15.53
N ASN A 22 8.25 0.68 16.78
CA ASN A 22 9.64 1.00 17.07
C ASN A 22 10.47 -0.28 17.01
N LEU A 23 11.39 -0.34 16.04
CA LEU A 23 12.27 -1.50 15.83
C LEU A 23 13.22 -1.78 17.01
N ASN A 24 13.47 -0.78 17.87
CA ASN A 24 14.28 -0.90 19.07
C ASN A 24 13.47 -1.31 20.31
N SER A 25 12.14 -1.43 20.20
CA SER A 25 11.33 -1.91 21.32
C SER A 25 11.37 -3.45 21.39
N THR A 26 11.63 -3.97 22.58
CA THR A 26 11.69 -5.42 22.87
C THR A 26 10.31 -6.09 22.89
N VAL A 27 9.23 -5.31 22.79
CA VAL A 27 7.86 -5.83 22.78
C VAL A 27 7.45 -6.12 21.34
N ALA A 28 7.64 -7.35 20.89
CA ALA A 28 7.08 -7.83 19.64
C ALA A 28 5.56 -7.94 19.76
N THR A 29 4.83 -6.85 19.51
CA THR A 29 3.38 -6.92 19.28
C THR A 29 3.15 -7.53 17.92
N SER A 30 3.06 -8.86 17.86
CA SER A 30 2.54 -9.58 16.69
C SER A 30 1.06 -9.23 16.56
N SER A 31 0.75 -8.21 15.76
CA SER A 31 -0.61 -7.85 15.38
C SER A 31 -1.19 -9.03 14.59
N LYS A 32 -2.02 -9.85 15.27
CA LYS A 32 -2.77 -10.95 14.64
C LYS A 32 -3.73 -10.34 13.62
N GLY A 33 -3.66 -10.77 12.37
CA GLY A 33 -4.49 -10.22 11.30
C GLY A 33 -3.77 -9.15 10.47
N PHE A 34 -4.47 -8.64 9.46
CA PHE A 34 -4.06 -7.50 8.64
C PHE A 34 -4.93 -6.29 8.98
N TYR A 35 -4.32 -5.11 9.00
CA TYR A 35 -4.98 -3.83 9.24
C TYR A 35 -4.66 -2.89 8.07
N GLY A 36 -5.63 -2.06 7.71
CA GLY A 36 -5.50 -1.08 6.62
C GLY A 36 -6.38 -1.37 5.42
N VAL A 37 -6.13 -0.63 4.34
CA VAL A 37 -6.92 -0.69 3.09
C VAL A 37 -6.26 -1.67 2.13
N ILE A 38 -7.00 -2.70 1.71
CA ILE A 38 -6.48 -3.92 1.04
C ILE A 38 -5.42 -3.66 -0.04
N PRO A 39 -5.61 -2.76 -1.03
CA PRO A 39 -4.61 -2.53 -2.07
C PRO A 39 -3.23 -2.14 -1.56
N PHE A 40 -3.16 -1.47 -0.40
CA PHE A 40 -1.92 -0.96 0.19
C PHE A 40 -1.25 -1.94 1.15
N ILE A 41 -1.85 -3.11 1.40
CA ILE A 41 -1.31 -4.12 2.30
C ILE A 41 -0.40 -5.07 1.52
N ASP A 42 0.80 -5.36 2.06
CA ASP A 42 1.73 -6.35 1.50
C ASP A 42 1.00 -7.68 1.20
N PRO A 43 1.08 -8.21 -0.03
CA PRO A 43 0.44 -9.47 -0.40
C PRO A 43 0.80 -10.62 0.53
N ARG A 44 2.05 -10.66 1.04
CA ARG A 44 2.49 -11.70 1.98
C ARG A 44 1.81 -11.59 3.34
N LYS A 45 1.42 -10.38 3.73
CA LYS A 45 0.61 -10.13 4.93
C LYS A 45 -0.85 -10.53 4.72
N LEU A 46 -1.39 -10.37 3.51
CA LEU A 46 -2.72 -10.84 3.14
C LEU A 46 -2.78 -12.38 3.08
N GLU A 47 -1.75 -13.04 2.57
CA GLU A 47 -1.62 -14.51 2.51
C GLU A 47 -1.42 -15.12 3.89
N ASN A 48 -0.53 -14.52 4.69
CA ASN A 48 -0.21 -14.98 6.03
C ASN A 48 -0.44 -13.86 7.05
N PRO A 49 -1.57 -13.89 7.79
CA PRO A 49 -1.86 -12.93 8.84
C PRO A 49 -0.81 -12.84 9.95
N GLN A 50 0.07 -13.83 10.08
CA GLN A 50 1.19 -13.82 11.03
C GLN A 50 2.48 -13.25 10.45
N TYR A 51 2.55 -13.00 9.14
CA TYR A 51 3.67 -12.29 8.53
C TYR A 51 3.83 -10.92 9.22
N PRO A 52 5.03 -10.52 9.66
CA PRO A 52 5.23 -9.24 10.30
C PRO A 52 5.13 -8.11 9.29
N TYR A 53 4.55 -6.97 9.70
CA TYR A 53 4.79 -5.73 8.96
C TYR A 53 6.27 -5.36 9.12
N ASP A 54 6.96 -5.22 8.00
CA ASP A 54 8.38 -4.91 7.92
C ASP A 54 8.65 -3.81 6.89
N LYS A 55 9.92 -3.45 6.70
CA LYS A 55 10.32 -2.44 5.71
C LYS A 55 9.85 -2.76 4.28
N LYS A 56 9.70 -4.05 3.92
CA LYS A 56 9.22 -4.44 2.58
C LYS A 56 7.72 -4.16 2.46
N SER A 57 6.96 -4.31 3.54
CA SER A 57 5.56 -3.90 3.58
C SER A 57 5.40 -2.39 3.39
N ASP A 58 6.28 -1.58 3.98
CA ASP A 58 6.30 -0.13 3.77
C ASP A 58 6.60 0.21 2.30
N VAL A 59 7.64 -0.39 1.71
CA VAL A 59 8.01 -0.22 0.29
C VAL A 59 6.85 -0.59 -0.64
N TYR A 60 6.16 -1.69 -0.37
CA TYR A 60 4.99 -2.10 -1.15
C TYR A 60 3.90 -1.02 -1.11
N SER A 61 3.54 -0.56 0.09
CA SER A 61 2.49 0.44 0.27
C SER A 61 2.81 1.79 -0.38
N ILE A 62 4.08 2.20 -0.35
CA ILE A 62 4.59 3.40 -1.03
C ILE A 62 4.52 3.22 -2.56
N GLY A 63 4.79 2.02 -3.08
CA GLY A 63 4.65 1.73 -4.51
C GLY A 63 3.21 1.94 -5.01
N VAL A 64 2.22 1.50 -4.23
CA VAL A 64 0.79 1.70 -4.55
C VAL A 64 0.40 3.17 -4.49
N VAL A 65 0.91 3.92 -3.50
CA VAL A 65 0.76 5.39 -3.43
C VAL A 65 1.35 6.07 -4.67
N MET A 66 2.58 5.71 -5.05
CA MET A 66 3.24 6.27 -6.24
C MET A 66 2.44 5.98 -7.50
N TRP A 67 1.87 4.78 -7.61
CA TRP A 67 0.98 4.44 -8.72
C TRP A 67 -0.27 5.33 -8.73
N GLU A 68 -0.94 5.53 -7.59
CA GLU A 68 -2.13 6.39 -7.47
C GLU A 68 -1.83 7.85 -7.80
N ILE A 69 -0.65 8.36 -7.42
CA ILE A 69 -0.21 9.70 -7.84
C ILE A 69 0.00 9.74 -9.35
N SER A 70 0.69 8.75 -9.90
CA SER A 70 0.97 8.66 -11.33
C SER A 70 -0.30 8.51 -12.18
N SER A 71 -1.38 8.02 -11.56
CA SER A 71 -2.69 7.84 -12.16
C SER A 71 -3.59 9.05 -12.12
N ASN A 72 -3.06 10.19 -11.66
CA ASN A 72 -3.84 11.39 -11.40
C ASN A 72 -4.99 11.10 -10.41
N GLY A 73 -4.69 10.31 -9.38
CA GLY A 73 -5.60 10.02 -8.26
C GLY A 73 -6.62 8.91 -8.52
N GLN A 74 -6.41 8.01 -9.48
CA GLN A 74 -7.31 6.86 -9.66
C GLN A 74 -7.13 5.88 -8.50
N PRO A 75 -8.23 5.41 -7.87
CA PRO A 75 -8.14 4.40 -6.83
C PRO A 75 -7.49 3.11 -7.36
N PRO A 76 -6.58 2.49 -6.60
CA PRO A 76 -6.00 1.19 -6.93
C PRO A 76 -7.07 0.15 -7.25
N PHE A 77 -6.87 -0.61 -8.33
CA PHE A 77 -7.81 -1.63 -8.79
C PHE A 77 -9.24 -1.13 -9.12
N SER A 78 -9.43 0.18 -9.35
CA SER A 78 -10.73 0.77 -9.75
C SER A 78 -11.32 0.17 -11.03
N GLN A 79 -10.47 -0.26 -11.97
CA GLN A 79 -10.90 -0.92 -13.22
C GLN A 79 -11.07 -2.44 -13.06
N SER A 80 -10.90 -2.97 -11.86
CA SER A 80 -11.03 -4.40 -11.62
C SER A 80 -12.52 -4.76 -11.52
N SER A 81 -12.92 -5.84 -12.19
CA SER A 81 -14.27 -6.42 -12.09
C SER A 81 -14.65 -6.97 -10.70
N CYS A 82 -13.77 -6.81 -9.71
CA CYS A 82 -13.97 -7.34 -8.36
C CYS A 82 -14.43 -6.23 -7.43
N ASN A 83 -15.73 -6.19 -7.18
CA ASN A 83 -16.35 -5.16 -6.34
C ASN A 83 -16.39 -5.55 -4.85
N ASN A 84 -15.87 -6.73 -4.50
CA ASN A 84 -15.90 -7.25 -3.13
C ASN A 84 -14.48 -7.45 -2.55
N PRO A 85 -14.31 -7.31 -1.23
CA PRO A 85 -13.00 -7.42 -0.57
C PRO A 85 -12.27 -8.74 -0.80
N LEU A 86 -12.99 -9.87 -0.84
CA LEU A 86 -12.39 -11.20 -1.01
C LEU A 86 -11.79 -11.38 -2.42
N GLY A 87 -12.51 -10.92 -3.44
CA GLY A 87 -12.04 -10.97 -4.82
C GLY A 87 -10.80 -10.09 -5.05
N LEU A 88 -10.76 -8.92 -4.40
CA LEU A 88 -9.61 -8.04 -4.42
C LEU A 88 -8.40 -8.66 -3.71
N LEU A 89 -8.61 -9.26 -2.53
CA LEU A 89 -7.59 -10.00 -1.80
C LEU A 89 -6.99 -11.11 -2.69
N LEU A 90 -7.84 -11.97 -3.26
CA LEU A 90 -7.42 -13.06 -4.14
C LEU A 90 -6.62 -12.56 -5.36
N LYS A 91 -7.03 -11.45 -5.98
CA LYS A 91 -6.29 -10.84 -7.10
C LYS A 91 -4.89 -10.40 -6.68
N ILE A 92 -4.77 -9.72 -5.54
CA ILE A 92 -3.49 -9.18 -5.06
C ILE A 92 -2.54 -10.33 -4.68
N THR A 93 -3.03 -11.34 -3.97
CA THR A 93 -2.23 -12.51 -3.55
C THR A 93 -1.85 -13.41 -4.73
N THR A 94 -2.66 -13.47 -5.79
CA THR A 94 -2.29 -14.18 -7.04
C THR A 94 -1.37 -13.37 -7.96
N GLY A 95 -0.92 -12.18 -7.52
CA GLY A 95 0.07 -11.37 -8.24
C GLY A 95 -0.49 -10.35 -9.21
N SER A 96 -1.81 -10.16 -9.29
CA SER A 96 -2.41 -9.10 -10.11
C SER A 96 -1.99 -7.72 -9.59
N ARG A 97 -1.61 -6.81 -10.49
CA ARG A 97 -1.23 -5.43 -10.17
C ARG A 97 -1.94 -4.44 -11.08
N GLU A 98 -1.90 -3.18 -10.69
CA GLU A 98 -2.43 -2.08 -11.45
C GLU A 98 -1.72 -1.93 -12.80
N LYS A 99 -2.45 -1.43 -13.80
CA LYS A 99 -1.87 -1.24 -15.14
C LYS A 99 -0.92 -0.04 -15.14
N PRO A 100 0.24 -0.14 -15.79
CA PRO A 100 1.09 1.02 -16.04
C PRO A 100 0.30 2.09 -16.80
N ILE A 101 0.60 3.35 -16.52
CA ILE A 101 -0.11 4.48 -17.11
C ILE A 101 0.71 5.02 -18.27
N ALA A 102 0.10 4.95 -19.46
CA ALA A 102 0.73 5.37 -20.69
C ALA A 102 1.03 6.88 -20.65
N GLY A 103 2.22 7.26 -21.11
CA GLY A 103 2.62 8.67 -21.19
C GLY A 103 3.37 9.22 -19.97
N ILE A 104 3.62 8.42 -18.92
CA ILE A 104 4.63 8.77 -17.91
C ILE A 104 5.99 8.70 -18.60
N GLN A 105 6.53 9.84 -19.02
CA GLN A 105 7.94 9.93 -19.40
C GLN A 105 8.77 9.77 -18.14
N ILE A 106 9.27 8.56 -17.91
CA ILE A 106 10.36 8.35 -16.98
C ILE A 106 11.60 8.91 -17.69
N ASN A 107 11.87 10.20 -17.53
CA ASN A 107 13.19 10.75 -17.84
C ASN A 107 14.15 10.18 -16.81
N VAL A 108 14.68 9.00 -17.11
CA VAL A 108 15.85 8.47 -16.42
C VAL A 108 17.05 9.31 -16.87
N PRO A 109 17.80 9.94 -15.96
CA PRO A 109 18.99 10.71 -16.32
C PRO A 109 20.07 9.83 -16.97
#